data_AF-A0A4D6FF51-F1
#
_entry.id   AF-A0A4D6FF51-F1
#
_cell.length_a   1.000
_cell.length_b   1.000
_cell.length_c   1.000
_cell.angle_alpha   90.00
_cell.angle_beta   90.00
_cell.angle_gamma   90.00
#
_symmetry.space_group_name_H-M   'P 1'
#
loop_
_entity.id
_entity.type
_entity.pdbx_description
1 polymer ?
#
loop_
_entity_poly.entity_id
_entity_poly.type
_entity_poly.pdbx_seq_one_letter_code
_entity_poly.pdbx_strand_id
1 'polypeptide(L)'
;MPYTHSALWVREVGGGEIELFNLQSSLAIVSCSSIGQNFNLSWSLSSKKLTKEVRKMFILPPAYEGILVGLLLSDAGINKSKSNKLMRIAFVQSFTLHFHYFMHVYFSLSFIFRSLPILRIQYRRGIKNVSLSIISMGLPAIHNLCLQFLDVNGRKIIPIDIYNLLTPIALAHWIMGDGEAREYGLRLCTDAFSIKEVVTLMNVLLIRYNIQNILKKKLLPV
;
A
#
# COMPACT_ATOMS: atom_id res chain seq x y z
N MET A 1 7.50 -43.21 -24.37
CA MET A 1 6.30 -43.13 -25.23
C MET A 1 5.78 -44.54 -25.45
N PRO A 2 4.46 -44.81 -25.53
CA PRO A 2 3.43 -43.93 -26.10
C PRO A 2 2.13 -43.78 -25.29
N TYR A 3 1.31 -42.87 -25.82
CA TYR A 3 -0.07 -42.49 -25.54
C TYR A 3 -1.09 -43.60 -25.88
N THR A 4 -2.25 -43.59 -25.22
CA THR A 4 -3.54 -43.97 -25.84
C THR A 4 -4.72 -43.22 -25.23
N HIS A 5 -5.68 -42.90 -26.10
CA HIS A 5 -6.85 -42.01 -26.02
C HIS A 5 -8.11 -42.61 -25.36
N SER A 6 -9.09 -41.71 -25.14
CA SER A 6 -10.57 -41.89 -25.14
C SER A 6 -11.23 -42.43 -23.84
N ALA A 7 -12.43 -42.02 -23.42
CA ALA A 7 -13.56 -41.45 -24.15
C ALA A 7 -14.46 -40.54 -23.29
N LEU A 8 -15.08 -39.57 -23.96
CA LEU A 8 -16.21 -38.75 -23.52
C LEU A 8 -17.45 -39.62 -23.29
N TRP A 9 -18.20 -39.35 -22.23
CA TRP A 9 -19.63 -39.68 -22.14
C TRP A 9 -20.39 -38.45 -21.65
N VAL A 10 -21.07 -37.79 -22.58
CA VAL A 10 -22.16 -36.84 -22.31
C VAL A 10 -23.44 -37.66 -22.25
N ARG A 11 -24.20 -37.54 -21.15
CA ARG A 11 -25.61 -37.91 -21.10
C ARG A 11 -26.40 -36.65 -20.78
N GLU A 12 -27.06 -36.10 -21.79
CA GLU A 12 -28.21 -35.22 -21.60
C GLU A 12 -29.46 -36.07 -21.41
N VAL A 13 -30.20 -35.83 -20.33
CA VAL A 13 -31.64 -36.07 -20.28
C VAL A 13 -32.26 -35.05 -19.33
N GLY A 14 -33.26 -34.30 -19.81
CA GLY A 14 -34.31 -33.75 -18.95
C GLY A 14 -34.44 -32.24 -18.97
N GLY A 15 -35.38 -31.75 -19.78
CA GLY A 15 -35.75 -30.35 -19.93
C GLY A 15 -36.12 -29.63 -18.63
N GLY A 16 -35.62 -28.41 -18.54
CA GLY A 16 -36.05 -27.34 -17.66
C GLY A 16 -35.42 -26.06 -18.20
N GLU A 17 -36.19 -25.27 -18.95
CA GLU A 17 -35.79 -23.92 -19.34
C GLU A 17 -35.45 -23.13 -18.07
N ILE A 18 -34.17 -22.86 -17.86
CA ILE A 18 -33.73 -21.84 -16.92
C ILE A 18 -33.55 -20.59 -17.76
N GLU A 19 -34.51 -19.67 -17.66
CA GLU A 19 -34.32 -18.29 -18.10
C GLU A 19 -33.04 -17.74 -17.45
N LEU A 20 -32.00 -17.55 -18.25
CA LEU A 20 -30.82 -16.78 -17.88
C LEU A 20 -31.21 -15.29 -17.81
N PHE A 21 -31.94 -14.93 -16.75
CA PHE A 21 -32.08 -13.53 -16.37
C PHE A 21 -30.71 -13.01 -15.92
N ASN A 22 -30.16 -12.13 -16.76
CA ASN A 22 -28.99 -11.30 -16.54
C ASN A 22 -28.79 -10.88 -15.06
N LEU A 23 -28.06 -11.69 -14.30
CA LEU A 23 -27.51 -11.32 -13.00
C LEU A 23 -26.02 -10.98 -13.17
N GLN A 24 -25.77 -9.97 -13.99
CA GLN A 24 -24.46 -9.34 -14.18
C GLN A 24 -24.05 -8.44 -12.99
N SER A 25 -24.73 -8.56 -11.85
CA SER A 25 -24.61 -7.63 -10.71
C SER A 25 -24.37 -8.34 -9.38
N SER A 26 -23.66 -9.47 -9.37
CA SER A 26 -23.25 -10.10 -8.11
C SER A 26 -22.22 -11.20 -8.35
N LEU A 27 -20.94 -10.83 -8.50
CA LEU A 27 -19.76 -11.67 -8.19
C LEU A 27 -18.50 -10.86 -8.54
N ALA A 28 -18.07 -10.02 -7.61
CA ALA A 28 -16.70 -9.49 -7.59
C ALA A 28 -15.91 -10.21 -6.50
N ILE A 29 -15.90 -11.54 -6.56
CA ILE A 29 -14.81 -12.34 -6.01
C ILE A 29 -14.03 -12.80 -7.24
N VAL A 30 -13.05 -12.00 -7.66
CA VAL A 30 -12.12 -12.43 -8.71
C VAL A 30 -10.79 -12.72 -8.02
N SER A 31 -10.52 -14.02 -7.92
CA SER A 31 -9.21 -14.57 -7.64
C SER A 31 -8.19 -13.97 -8.61
N CYS A 32 -7.15 -13.41 -8.01
CA CYS A 32 -5.95 -12.91 -8.67
C CYS A 32 -5.22 -14.05 -9.38
N SER A 33 -5.00 -13.94 -10.70
CA SER A 33 -3.79 -14.49 -11.35
C SER A 33 -3.57 -14.08 -12.82
N SER A 34 -4.50 -13.47 -13.56
CA SER A 34 -4.23 -13.20 -15.01
C SER A 34 -4.91 -12.01 -15.68
N ILE A 35 -5.47 -11.05 -14.94
CA ILE A 35 -6.06 -9.81 -15.50
C ILE A 35 -5.44 -8.60 -14.80
N GLY A 36 -4.14 -8.39 -15.03
CA GLY A 36 -3.28 -7.64 -14.10
C GLY A 36 -3.28 -6.10 -14.21
N GLN A 37 -3.82 -5.48 -15.27
CA GLN A 37 -3.65 -4.02 -15.43
C GLN A 37 -4.88 -3.25 -15.95
N ASN A 38 -5.76 -3.87 -16.75
CA ASN A 38 -6.83 -3.12 -17.43
C ASN A 38 -8.09 -2.84 -16.56
N PHE A 39 -8.38 -3.65 -15.54
CA PHE A 39 -9.58 -3.46 -14.72
C PHE A 39 -9.42 -2.42 -13.60
N ASN A 40 -8.20 -2.21 -13.10
CA ASN A 40 -7.98 -1.36 -11.91
C ASN A 40 -8.04 0.15 -12.21
N LEU A 41 -7.58 0.60 -13.38
CA LEU A 41 -7.74 2.01 -13.78
C LEU A 41 -9.22 2.38 -14.02
N SER A 42 -9.99 1.46 -14.61
CA SER A 42 -11.41 1.71 -14.90
C SER A 42 -12.20 1.97 -13.62
N TRP A 43 -11.88 1.30 -12.51
CA TRP A 43 -12.57 1.53 -11.22
C TRP A 43 -12.24 2.88 -10.57
N SER A 44 -10.99 3.34 -10.64
CA SER A 44 -10.64 4.67 -10.12
C SER A 44 -11.29 5.79 -10.95
N LEU A 45 -11.48 5.54 -12.25
CA LEU A 45 -12.15 6.46 -13.19
C LEU A 45 -13.68 6.35 -13.18
N SER A 46 -14.24 5.24 -12.69
CA SER A 46 -15.68 5.04 -12.59
C SER A 46 -16.24 5.77 -11.37
N SER A 47 -17.22 6.64 -11.61
CA SER A 47 -17.87 7.52 -10.63
C SER A 47 -18.70 6.77 -9.56
N LYS A 48 -18.81 5.44 -9.63
CA LYS A 48 -19.61 4.65 -8.70
C LYS A 48 -18.89 4.46 -7.36
N LYS A 49 -19.42 5.09 -6.32
CA LYS A 49 -18.97 4.96 -4.93
C LYS A 49 -19.20 3.53 -4.43
N LEU A 50 -18.20 2.94 -3.78
CA LEU A 50 -18.36 1.65 -3.10
C LEU A 50 -19.49 1.71 -2.07
N THR A 51 -20.33 0.68 -2.01
CA THR A 51 -21.33 0.53 -0.93
C THR A 51 -20.64 0.36 0.43
N LYS A 52 -21.37 0.48 1.54
CA LYS A 52 -20.76 0.38 2.88
C LYS A 52 -20.37 -1.07 3.18
N GLU A 53 -21.13 -2.01 2.64
CA GLU A 53 -21.04 -3.45 2.83
C GLU A 53 -19.80 -3.99 2.12
N VAL A 54 -19.61 -3.63 0.83
CA VAL A 54 -18.42 -4.02 0.06
C VAL A 54 -17.15 -3.46 0.70
N ARG A 55 -17.20 -2.25 1.25
CA ARG A 55 -16.04 -1.68 1.97
C ARG A 55 -15.67 -2.47 3.22
N LYS A 56 -16.65 -3.02 3.94
CA LYS A 56 -16.40 -3.83 5.14
C LYS A 56 -15.80 -5.20 4.80
N MET A 57 -16.18 -5.75 3.65
CA MET A 57 -15.67 -7.04 3.14
C MET A 57 -14.31 -6.91 2.46
N PHE A 58 -13.81 -5.69 2.28
CA PHE A 58 -12.53 -5.46 1.61
C PHE A 58 -11.36 -6.00 2.46
N ILE A 59 -10.67 -7.00 1.91
CA ILE A 59 -9.46 -7.57 2.48
C ILE A 59 -8.28 -7.08 1.65
N LEU A 60 -7.21 -6.63 2.32
CA LEU A 60 -5.99 -6.20 1.65
C LEU A 60 -5.10 -7.42 1.42
N PRO A 61 -4.74 -7.76 0.16
CA PRO A 61 -3.82 -8.86 -0.08
C PRO A 61 -2.43 -8.56 0.52
N PRO A 62 -1.70 -9.57 1.05
CA PRO A 62 -0.45 -9.36 1.79
C PRO A 62 0.62 -8.57 1.03
N ALA A 63 0.69 -8.74 -0.30
CA ALA A 63 1.63 -7.99 -1.13
C ALA A 63 1.37 -6.47 -1.08
N TYR A 64 0.11 -6.05 -1.21
CA TYR A 64 -0.27 -4.63 -1.16
C TYR A 64 -0.22 -4.07 0.26
N GLU A 65 -0.49 -4.90 1.27
CA GLU A 65 -0.24 -4.55 2.67
C GLU A 65 1.24 -4.25 2.90
N GLY A 66 2.14 -5.08 2.35
CA GLY A 66 3.58 -4.81 2.38
C GLY A 66 3.93 -3.43 1.79
N ILE A 67 3.36 -3.06 0.65
CA ILE A 67 3.55 -1.72 0.06
C ILE A 67 3.11 -0.64 1.05
N LEU A 68 1.90 -0.75 1.61
CA LEU A 68 1.38 0.24 2.56
C LEU A 68 2.22 0.34 3.83
N VAL A 69 2.72 -0.78 4.36
CA VAL A 69 3.62 -0.79 5.52
C VAL A 69 4.92 -0.06 5.20
N GLY A 70 5.56 -0.36 4.08
CA GLY A 70 6.80 0.33 3.69
C GLY A 70 6.60 1.83 3.48
N LEU A 71 5.46 2.23 2.92
CA LEU A 71 5.06 3.63 2.80
C LEU A 71 4.83 4.29 4.18
N LEU A 72 4.17 3.59 5.11
CA LEU A 72 3.93 4.09 6.47
C LEU A 72 5.22 4.20 7.29
N LEU A 73 6.22 3.36 7.03
CA LEU A 73 7.55 3.49 7.64
C LEU A 73 8.36 4.65 7.05
N SER A 74 7.99 5.12 5.86
CA SER A 74 8.63 6.24 5.15
C SER A 74 7.73 7.48 5.07
N ASP A 75 7.64 8.08 3.88
CA ASP A 75 7.02 9.37 3.59
C ASP A 75 5.49 9.43 3.68
N ALA A 76 4.79 8.29 3.84
CA ALA A 76 3.34 8.34 3.88
C ALA A 76 2.81 8.87 5.22
N GLY A 77 1.91 9.85 5.14
CA GLY A 77 1.19 10.41 6.27
C GLY A 77 -0.14 9.71 6.51
N ILE A 78 -0.58 9.67 7.76
CA ILE A 78 -1.92 9.20 8.11
C ILE A 78 -2.85 10.40 8.23
N ASN A 79 -3.89 10.43 7.39
CA ASN A 79 -4.88 11.50 7.34
C ASN A 79 -6.15 11.09 8.09
N LYS A 80 -6.42 11.75 9.22
CA LYS A 80 -7.70 11.67 9.94
C LYS A 80 -8.58 12.84 9.49
N SER A 81 -9.65 12.53 8.77
CA SER A 81 -10.62 13.56 8.36
C SER A 81 -11.52 13.93 9.53
N LYS A 82 -11.91 15.21 9.64
CA LYS A 82 -12.90 15.65 10.64
C LYS A 82 -14.29 15.04 10.40
N SER A 83 -14.65 14.78 9.13
CA SER A 83 -15.97 14.25 8.74
C SER A 83 -15.98 12.73 8.56
N ASN A 84 -14.84 12.13 8.24
CA ASN A 84 -14.74 10.71 7.96
C ASN A 84 -14.16 9.98 9.16
N LYS A 85 -14.92 9.04 9.74
CA LYS A 85 -14.47 8.23 10.89
C LYS A 85 -13.25 7.36 10.55
N LEU A 86 -13.13 6.94 9.29
CA LEU A 86 -12.06 6.06 8.83
C LEU A 86 -10.82 6.86 8.41
N MET A 87 -9.68 6.36 8.84
CA MET A 87 -8.37 6.92 8.53
C MET A 87 -7.96 6.55 7.11
N ARG A 88 -7.12 7.39 6.52
CA ARG A 88 -6.64 7.26 5.14
C ARG A 88 -5.14 7.43 5.10
N ILE A 89 -4.49 6.80 4.15
CA ILE A 89 -3.06 6.99 3.90
C ILE A 89 -2.93 8.06 2.82
N ALA A 90 -2.15 9.09 3.12
CA ALA A 90 -1.78 10.15 2.19
C ALA A 90 -0.31 9.97 1.81
N PHE A 91 -0.05 9.86 0.52
CA PHE A 91 1.31 9.76 0.00
C PHE A 91 1.59 11.00 -0.85
N VAL A 92 2.70 11.66 -0.55
CA VAL A 92 3.13 12.89 -1.21
C VAL A 92 4.60 12.75 -1.55
N GLN A 93 4.96 13.07 -2.79
CA GLN A 93 6.34 13.02 -3.24
C GLN A 93 6.70 14.21 -4.11
N SER A 94 7.99 14.54 -4.17
CA SER A 94 8.50 15.54 -5.11
C SER A 94 8.23 15.11 -6.55
N PHE A 95 7.63 16.00 -7.34
CA PHE A 95 7.33 15.72 -8.75
C PHE A 95 8.62 15.59 -9.57
N THR A 96 9.67 16.32 -9.25
CA THR A 96 10.89 16.33 -10.04
C THR A 96 11.82 15.15 -9.71
N LEU A 97 11.89 14.74 -8.44
CA LEU A 97 12.87 13.77 -7.98
C LEU A 97 12.32 12.34 -7.91
N HIS A 98 11.05 12.18 -7.52
CA HIS A 98 10.46 10.88 -7.17
C HIS A 98 9.27 10.48 -8.04
N PHE A 99 9.13 11.09 -9.24
CA PHE A 99 8.00 10.84 -10.15
C PHE A 99 7.78 9.36 -10.46
N HIS A 100 8.84 8.66 -10.87
CA HIS A 100 8.74 7.26 -11.30
C HIS A 100 8.32 6.35 -10.14
N TYR A 101 8.92 6.52 -8.96
CA TYR A 101 8.54 5.76 -7.77
C TYR A 101 7.10 6.07 -7.37
N PHE A 102 6.71 7.35 -7.39
CA PHE A 102 5.34 7.74 -7.08
C PHE A 102 4.32 7.11 -8.03
N MET A 103 4.58 7.12 -9.34
CA MET A 103 3.69 6.50 -10.32
C MET A 103 3.65 4.98 -10.17
N HIS A 104 4.77 4.34 -9.87
CA HIS A 104 4.82 2.92 -9.55
C HIS A 104 3.92 2.56 -8.36
N VAL A 105 4.01 3.31 -7.26
CA VAL A 105 3.13 3.15 -6.09
C VAL A 105 1.67 3.37 -6.47
N TYR A 106 1.37 4.44 -7.22
CA TYR A 106 0.02 4.76 -7.65
C TYR A 106 -0.60 3.63 -8.49
N PHE A 107 0.10 3.11 -9.50
CA PHE A 107 -0.43 2.04 -10.33
C PHE A 107 -0.61 0.74 -9.55
N SER A 108 0.35 0.40 -8.68
CA SER A 108 0.30 -0.80 -7.82
C SER A 108 -0.89 -0.78 -6.86
N LEU A 109 -1.30 0.41 -6.41
CA LEU A 109 -2.37 0.61 -5.43
C LEU A 109 -3.60 1.33 -6.03
N SER A 110 -3.73 1.37 -7.36
CA SER A 110 -4.75 2.16 -8.04
C SER A 110 -6.19 1.84 -7.59
N PHE A 111 -6.45 0.59 -7.20
CA PHE A 111 -7.76 0.14 -6.71
C PHE A 111 -8.19 0.74 -5.36
N ILE A 112 -7.25 1.21 -4.52
CA ILE A 112 -7.58 1.90 -3.24
C ILE A 112 -7.69 3.42 -3.39
N PHE A 113 -7.34 3.98 -4.56
CA PHE A 113 -7.42 5.40 -4.82
C PHE A 113 -8.66 5.74 -5.65
N ARG A 114 -9.36 6.81 -5.27
CA ARG A 114 -10.54 7.30 -6.01
C ARG A 114 -10.20 8.38 -7.03
N SER A 115 -9.08 9.06 -6.83
CA SER A 115 -8.65 10.17 -7.66
C SER A 115 -7.33 9.85 -8.32
N LEU A 116 -7.14 10.41 -9.50
CA LEU A 116 -5.82 10.53 -10.12
C LEU A 116 -4.86 11.30 -9.18
N PRO A 117 -3.54 11.13 -9.36
CA PRO A 117 -2.56 11.97 -8.70
C PRO A 117 -2.82 13.46 -8.89
N ILE A 118 -2.77 14.20 -7.79
CA ILE A 118 -3.00 15.65 -7.80
C ILE A 118 -1.65 16.36 -7.75
N LEU A 119 -1.40 17.23 -8.72
CA LEU A 119 -0.26 18.13 -8.70
C LEU A 119 -0.49 19.23 -7.65
N ARG A 120 0.48 19.40 -6.75
CA ARG A 120 0.47 20.42 -5.70
C ARG A 120 1.67 21.34 -5.86
N ILE A 121 1.38 22.62 -5.95
CA ILE A 121 2.39 23.68 -6.00
C ILE A 121 2.31 24.44 -4.68
N GLN A 122 3.43 24.49 -3.95
CA GLN A 122 3.54 25.21 -2.68
C GLN A 122 4.77 26.11 -2.71
N TYR A 123 4.68 27.28 -2.11
CA TYR A 123 5.84 28.16 -1.91
C TYR A 123 6.27 28.06 -0.44
N ARG A 124 7.54 27.72 -0.20
CA ARG A 124 8.13 27.74 1.14
C ARG A 124 9.36 28.62 1.12
N ARG A 125 9.37 29.68 1.93
CA ARG A 125 10.47 30.67 2.00
C ARG A 125 10.86 31.21 0.61
N GLY A 126 9.87 31.50 -0.24
CA GLY A 126 10.07 31.96 -1.62
C GLY A 126 10.42 30.87 -2.64
N ILE A 127 10.72 29.64 -2.20
CA ILE A 127 11.09 28.53 -3.09
C ILE A 127 9.83 27.75 -3.51
N LYS A 128 9.65 27.59 -4.83
CA LYS A 128 8.57 26.80 -5.42
C LYS A 128 8.85 25.30 -5.23
N ASN A 129 7.97 24.62 -4.53
CA ASN A 129 7.97 23.17 -4.35
C ASN A 129 6.81 22.56 -5.15
N VAL A 130 7.12 21.66 -6.08
CA VAL A 130 6.13 20.96 -6.90
C VAL A 130 6.12 19.49 -6.48
N SER A 131 4.94 18.99 -6.12
CA SER A 131 4.75 17.64 -5.59
C SER A 131 3.53 16.96 -6.20
N LEU A 132 3.50 15.63 -6.17
CA LEU A 132 2.32 14.83 -6.45
C LEU A 132 1.74 14.31 -5.15
N SER A 133 0.41 14.21 -5.09
CA SER A 133 -0.29 13.68 -3.93
C SER A 133 -1.43 12.75 -4.32
N ILE A 134 -1.51 11.63 -3.60
CA ILE A 134 -2.64 10.69 -3.62
C ILE A 134 -3.10 10.42 -2.18
N ILE A 135 -4.40 10.15 -2.03
CA ILE A 135 -4.99 9.83 -0.73
C ILE A 135 -5.89 8.61 -0.93
N SER A 136 -5.70 7.58 -0.11
CA SER A 136 -6.51 6.36 -0.16
C SER A 136 -7.98 6.63 0.16
N MET A 137 -8.85 5.75 -0.28
CA MET A 137 -10.21 5.67 0.25
C MET A 137 -10.18 5.31 1.74
N GLY A 138 -11.21 5.74 2.48
CA GLY A 138 -11.41 5.29 3.86
C GLY A 138 -11.99 3.87 3.85
N LEU A 139 -11.12 2.88 4.00
CA LEU A 139 -11.46 1.46 4.07
C LEU A 139 -11.15 0.92 5.48
N PRO A 140 -11.98 0.03 6.05
CA PRO A 140 -11.72 -0.59 7.35
C PRO A 140 -10.35 -1.27 7.43
N ALA A 141 -9.92 -2.01 6.40
CA ALA A 141 -8.59 -2.63 6.38
C ALA A 141 -7.46 -1.60 6.50
N ILE A 142 -7.53 -0.49 5.74
CA ILE A 142 -6.55 0.60 5.80
C ILE A 142 -6.60 1.30 7.17
N HIS A 143 -7.80 1.51 7.70
CA HIS A 143 -7.97 2.11 9.02
C HIS A 143 -7.33 1.26 10.12
N ASN A 144 -7.55 -0.05 10.11
CA ASN A 144 -6.96 -0.99 11.06
C ASN A 144 -5.43 -1.00 10.94
N LEU A 145 -4.89 -0.97 9.73
CA LEU A 145 -3.45 -0.83 9.51
C LEU A 145 -2.92 0.49 10.09
N CYS A 146 -3.59 1.62 9.83
CA CYS A 146 -3.17 2.93 10.35
C CYS A 146 -3.16 2.96 11.89
N LEU A 147 -4.12 2.31 12.55
CA LEU A 147 -4.20 2.25 14.01
C LEU A 147 -2.98 1.56 14.63
N GLN A 148 -2.40 0.57 13.96
CA GLN A 148 -1.18 -0.12 14.44
C GLN A 148 0.04 0.81 14.47
N PHE A 149 0.05 1.85 13.63
CA PHE A 149 1.15 2.81 13.47
C PHE A 149 0.93 4.11 14.24
N LEU A 150 -0.07 4.20 15.14
CA LEU A 150 -0.33 5.42 15.90
C LEU A 150 -0.39 5.17 17.40
N ASP A 151 0.17 6.10 18.17
CA ASP A 151 -0.08 6.15 19.61
C ASP A 151 -1.41 6.85 19.94
N VAL A 152 -1.72 6.88 21.23
CA VAL A 152 -2.92 7.54 21.79
C VAL A 152 -3.01 9.03 21.46
N ASN A 153 -1.88 9.68 21.16
CA ASN A 153 -1.79 11.09 20.81
C ASN A 153 -1.84 11.32 19.29
N GLY A 154 -1.87 10.24 18.48
CA GLY A 154 -1.84 10.33 17.02
C GLY A 154 -0.44 10.59 16.45
N ARG A 155 0.62 10.37 17.21
CA ARG A 155 2.00 10.35 16.70
C ARG A 155 2.25 9.01 16.01
N LYS A 156 2.98 9.03 14.91
CA LYS A 156 3.42 7.80 14.22
C LYS A 156 4.37 7.01 15.13
N ILE A 157 4.11 5.72 15.28
CA ILE A 157 4.90 4.77 16.08
C ILE A 157 5.24 3.52 15.27
N ILE A 158 6.21 2.75 15.77
CA ILE A 158 6.50 1.42 15.26
C ILE A 158 5.57 0.40 15.96
N PRO A 159 4.76 -0.37 15.20
CA PRO A 159 3.87 -1.37 15.77
C PRO A 159 4.62 -2.45 16.56
N ILE A 160 3.95 -3.04 17.54
CA ILE A 160 4.53 -4.16 18.30
C ILE A 160 4.78 -5.40 17.41
N ASP A 161 3.93 -5.59 16.40
CA ASP A 161 4.02 -6.70 15.44
C ASP A 161 4.88 -6.35 14.20
N ILE A 162 5.77 -5.37 14.31
CA ILE A 162 6.61 -4.94 13.18
C ILE A 162 7.49 -6.07 12.62
N TYR A 163 7.81 -7.08 13.43
CA TYR A 163 8.52 -8.27 12.98
C TYR A 163 7.80 -8.98 11.83
N ASN A 164 6.46 -9.09 11.90
CA ASN A 164 5.66 -9.75 10.86
C ASN A 164 5.28 -8.78 9.73
N LEU A 165 5.01 -7.52 10.07
CA LEU A 165 4.60 -6.49 9.10
C LEU A 165 5.73 -6.08 8.14
N LEU A 166 6.99 -6.07 8.62
CA LEU A 166 8.14 -5.73 7.81
C LEU A 166 8.51 -6.90 6.89
N THR A 167 7.68 -7.15 5.87
CA THR A 167 7.93 -8.11 4.77
C THR A 167 9.03 -7.61 3.82
N PRO A 168 9.58 -8.45 2.91
CA PRO A 168 10.53 -7.99 1.92
C PRO A 168 10.00 -6.85 1.03
N ILE A 169 8.69 -6.87 0.72
CA ILE A 169 8.02 -5.81 -0.03
C ILE A 169 7.99 -4.52 0.80
N ALA A 170 7.63 -4.62 2.09
CA ALA A 170 7.63 -3.47 2.99
C ALA A 170 9.03 -2.87 3.15
N LEU A 171 10.05 -3.72 3.31
CA LEU A 171 11.44 -3.30 3.39
C LEU A 171 11.88 -2.58 2.11
N ALA A 172 11.55 -3.11 0.92
CA ALA A 172 11.87 -2.46 -0.34
C ALA A 172 11.23 -1.07 -0.45
N HIS A 173 9.94 -0.93 -0.10
CA HIS A 173 9.26 0.36 -0.12
C HIS A 173 9.76 1.35 0.94
N TRP A 174 10.19 0.86 2.10
CA TRP A 174 10.84 1.68 3.11
C TRP A 174 12.18 2.21 2.60
N ILE A 175 13.01 1.37 1.98
CA ILE A 175 14.27 1.77 1.34
C ILE A 175 14.03 2.76 0.20
N MET A 176 13.02 2.55 -0.64
CA MET A 176 12.75 3.45 -1.76
C MET A 176 12.22 4.83 -1.34
N GLY A 177 11.60 4.93 -0.16
CA GLY A 177 11.15 6.21 0.41
C GLY A 177 12.26 6.92 1.18
N ASP A 178 12.78 6.27 2.22
CA ASP A 178 13.67 6.90 3.21
C ASP A 178 15.12 6.40 3.15
N GLY A 179 15.45 5.60 2.14
CA GLY A 179 16.79 5.07 1.92
C GLY A 179 17.71 6.05 1.20
N GLU A 180 18.94 6.11 1.66
CA GLU A 180 20.01 6.90 1.08
C GLU A 180 21.23 6.01 0.87
N ALA A 181 21.62 5.84 -0.39
CA ALA A 181 22.84 5.12 -0.75
C ALA A 181 24.07 5.89 -0.26
N ARG A 182 25.01 5.18 0.36
CA ARG A 182 26.30 5.69 0.82
C ARG A 182 27.41 4.82 0.25
N GLU A 183 28.63 5.35 0.24
CA GLU A 183 29.81 4.69 -0.36
C GLU A 183 29.99 3.23 0.11
N TYR A 184 29.70 2.96 1.38
CA TYR A 184 29.84 1.63 1.99
C TYR A 184 28.53 1.09 2.58
N GLY A 185 27.39 1.38 1.96
CA GLY A 185 26.12 0.74 2.31
C GLY A 185 24.89 1.62 2.18
N LEU A 186 23.90 1.35 3.02
CA LEU A 186 22.60 1.99 2.99
C LEU A 186 22.31 2.69 4.31
N ARG A 187 21.87 3.94 4.26
CA ARG A 187 21.31 4.66 5.40
C ARG A 187 19.79 4.68 5.27
N LEU A 188 19.09 4.35 6.35
CA LEU A 188 17.64 4.56 6.47
C LEU A 188 17.40 5.75 7.39
N CYS A 189 16.74 6.79 6.87
CA CYS A 189 16.33 7.93 7.67
C CYS A 189 15.18 7.52 8.60
N THR A 190 15.39 7.65 9.91
CA THR A 190 14.40 7.27 10.94
C THR A 190 14.15 8.40 11.94
N ASP A 191 14.39 9.64 11.50
CA ASP A 191 14.33 10.85 12.34
C ASP A 191 12.93 11.08 12.96
N ALA A 192 11.88 10.44 12.40
CA ALA A 192 10.51 10.52 12.91
C ALA A 192 10.23 9.59 14.11
N PHE A 193 11.12 8.65 14.42
CA PHE A 193 10.94 7.63 15.44
C PHE A 193 11.86 7.83 16.64
N SER A 194 11.40 7.39 17.81
CA SER A 194 12.21 7.38 19.04
C SER A 194 13.34 6.35 18.95
N ILE A 195 14.39 6.52 19.76
CA ILE A 195 15.52 5.58 19.80
C ILE A 195 15.05 4.15 20.09
N LYS A 196 14.07 3.97 20.99
CA LYS A 196 13.51 2.65 21.30
C LYS A 196 12.85 2.02 20.07
N GLU A 197 12.06 2.79 19.34
CA GLU A 197 11.41 2.35 18.09
C GLU A 197 12.44 1.99 17.01
N VAL A 198 13.51 2.78 16.88
CA VAL A 198 14.61 2.49 15.94
C VAL A 198 15.36 1.22 16.33
N VAL A 199 15.65 1.00 17.62
CA VAL A 199 16.27 -0.24 18.10
C VAL A 199 15.39 -1.47 17.80
N THR A 200 14.06 -1.34 17.92
CA THR A 200 13.14 -2.41 17.50
C THR A 200 13.30 -2.73 16.01
N LEU A 201 13.36 -1.72 15.14
CA LEU A 201 13.58 -1.92 13.70
C LEU A 201 14.95 -2.56 13.41
N MET A 202 16.00 -2.11 14.09
CA MET A 202 17.35 -2.67 13.98
C MET A 202 17.38 -4.16 14.34
N ASN A 203 16.68 -4.55 15.41
CA ASN A 203 16.56 -5.94 15.82
C ASN A 203 15.80 -6.78 14.79
N VAL A 204 14.72 -6.26 14.19
CA VAL A 204 14.01 -6.98 13.12
C VAL A 204 14.92 -7.18 11.91
N LEU A 205 15.65 -6.15 11.48
CA LEU A 205 16.60 -6.24 10.36
C LEU A 205 17.69 -7.29 10.62
N LEU A 206 18.20 -7.36 11.85
CA LEU A 206 19.20 -8.35 12.24
C LEU A 206 18.61 -9.77 12.30
N ILE A 207 17.51 -9.96 13.03
CA ILE A 207 16.98 -11.31 13.31
C ILE A 207 16.29 -11.90 12.08
N ARG A 208 15.48 -11.12 11.36
CA ARG A 208 14.67 -11.61 10.23
C ARG A 208 15.46 -11.68 8.93
N TYR A 209 16.37 -10.73 8.71
CA TYR A 209 17.06 -10.56 7.42
C TYR A 209 18.57 -10.77 7.50
N ASN A 210 19.12 -11.01 8.70
CA ASN A 210 20.55 -11.12 8.92
C ASN A 210 21.33 -9.88 8.42
N ILE A 211 20.71 -8.70 8.48
CA ILE A 211 21.31 -7.44 8.05
C ILE A 211 21.97 -6.78 9.25
N GLN A 212 23.31 -6.74 9.25
CA GLN A 212 24.07 -5.98 10.22
C GLN A 212 23.83 -4.48 10.03
N ASN A 213 23.57 -3.78 11.12
CA ASN A 213 23.19 -2.38 11.08
C ASN A 213 23.70 -1.65 12.33
N ILE A 214 23.92 -0.33 12.20
CA ILE A 214 24.48 0.52 13.26
C ILE A 214 23.67 1.81 13.33
N LEU A 215 23.33 2.24 14.54
CA LEU A 215 22.67 3.52 14.77
C LEU A 215 23.67 4.67 14.59
N LYS A 216 23.38 5.59 13.68
CA LYS A 216 24.16 6.83 13.51
C LYS A 216 23.30 8.04 13.88
N LYS A 217 23.76 8.84 14.85
CA LYS A 217 23.12 10.12 15.18
C LYS A 217 23.49 11.16 14.13
N LYS A 218 22.50 11.90 13.64
CA LYS A 218 22.72 13.06 12.79
C LYS A 218 23.24 14.20 13.68
N LEU A 219 24.53 14.53 13.53
CA LEU A 219 25.07 15.74 14.11
C LEU A 219 24.51 16.91 13.31
N LEU A 220 23.79 17.82 13.97
CA LEU A 220 23.42 19.09 13.35
C LEU A 220 24.72 19.90 13.19
N PRO A 221 24.96 20.53 12.03
CA PRO A 221 26.05 21.49 11.94
C PRO A 221 25.80 22.60 12.97
N VAL A 222 26.81 22.82 13.83
CA VAL A 222 26.85 23.91 14.81
C VAL A 222 26.98 25.24 14.07
#